data_AF-A0A2P5MS70-F1
#
_entry.id   AF-A0A2P5MS70-F1
#
_cell.length_a   1.000
_cell.length_b   1.000
_cell.length_c   1.000
_cell.angle_alpha   90.00
_cell.angle_beta   90.00
_cell.angle_gamma   90.00
#
_symmetry.space_group_name_H-M   'P 1'
#
loop_
_entity.id
_entity.type
_entity.pdbx_description
1 polymer ?
#
loop_
_entity_poly.entity_id
_entity_poly.type
_entity_poly.pdbx_seq_one_letter_code
_entity_poly.pdbx_strand_id
1 'polypeptide(L)'
;MNHKFSPSAVSDLAALVSSNALASQYELCIERHIRNGDSFYHSILAKQGQEAADAALVSFNRSSRMSDYAAALAPVARGMLALSLACSDCIQVVEVDDGAEGKQFVMLNQIAKSSSSVSLPGEDDWGPSGRLGLKALKLKARLNHEQEVFAELGLVLPLRSAGGSSNADGYVIVNIDLKGYTNTRRREPELVKNGYLKYELGLVGAEHVFDCLEKHGGFFDTAVGFPGAKDYLATALPGLGQYLSALAANINKAA
;
A
#
# COMPACT_ATOMS: atom_id res chain seq x y z
N MET A 1 22.46 10.57 -5.63
CA MET A 1 22.70 10.83 -4.18
C MET A 1 22.83 9.48 -3.48
N ASN A 2 23.80 9.31 -2.57
CA ASN A 2 23.90 8.08 -1.77
C ASN A 2 22.84 8.12 -0.68
N HIS A 3 21.67 7.51 -0.93
CA HIS A 3 20.63 7.33 0.09
C HIS A 3 21.13 6.30 1.10
N LYS A 4 21.82 6.79 2.14
CA LYS A 4 22.31 5.95 3.23
C LYS A 4 21.15 5.59 4.15
N PHE A 5 21.15 4.33 4.59
CA PHE A 5 20.39 3.87 5.74
C PHE A 5 20.49 4.88 6.90
N SER A 6 19.35 5.35 7.41
CA SER A 6 19.32 6.17 8.61
C SER A 6 18.82 5.34 9.79
N PRO A 7 19.66 5.08 10.82
CA PRO A 7 19.23 4.40 12.05
C PRO A 7 18.04 5.10 12.74
N SER A 8 17.89 6.41 12.56
CA SER A 8 16.73 7.16 13.08
C SER A 8 15.41 6.66 12.50
N ALA A 9 15.46 6.07 11.32
CA ALA A 9 14.28 5.76 10.54
C ALA A 9 13.63 4.43 10.94
N VAL A 10 14.44 3.46 11.36
CA VAL A 10 13.95 2.25 12.03
C VAL A 10 13.32 2.61 13.37
N SER A 11 13.92 3.56 14.11
CA SER A 11 13.35 4.08 15.35
C SER A 11 12.02 4.81 15.12
N ASP A 12 11.91 5.61 14.06
CA ASP A 12 10.68 6.30 13.70
C ASP A 12 9.56 5.32 13.27
N LEU A 13 9.91 4.31 12.47
CA LEU A 13 8.97 3.25 12.11
C LEU A 13 8.53 2.45 13.34
N ALA A 14 9.45 2.15 14.27
CA ALA A 14 9.13 1.51 15.53
C ALA A 14 8.17 2.36 16.36
N ALA A 15 8.42 3.65 16.50
CA ALA A 15 7.53 4.57 17.21
C ALA A 15 6.14 4.62 16.57
N LEU A 16 6.06 4.66 15.23
CA LEU A 16 4.80 4.61 14.48
C LEU A 16 4.04 3.30 14.74
N VAL A 17 4.71 2.15 14.67
CA VAL A 17 4.13 0.82 14.88
C VAL A 17 3.69 0.60 16.33
N SER A 18 4.45 1.11 17.30
CA SER A 18 4.12 1.05 18.73
C SER A 18 2.99 2.00 19.12
N SER A 19 2.74 3.04 18.32
CA SER A 19 1.59 3.91 18.49
C SER A 19 0.30 3.27 17.96
N ASN A 20 -0.86 3.78 18.39
CA ASN A 20 -2.14 3.39 17.80
C ASN A 20 -2.43 4.09 16.46
N ALA A 21 -1.43 4.73 15.83
CA ALA A 21 -1.60 5.56 14.65
C ALA A 21 -2.01 4.78 13.39
N LEU A 22 -1.67 3.49 13.33
CA LEU A 22 -2.00 2.63 12.20
C LEU A 22 -3.30 1.84 12.38
N ALA A 23 -4.08 2.15 13.42
CA ALA A 23 -5.36 1.51 13.65
C ALA A 23 -6.36 1.88 12.54
N SER A 24 -7.13 0.88 12.10
CA SER A 24 -8.20 1.08 11.13
C SER A 24 -9.16 2.18 11.60
N GLN A 25 -9.42 3.14 10.72
CA GLN A 25 -10.41 4.21 10.87
C GLN A 25 -11.69 3.92 10.06
N TYR A 26 -11.84 2.69 9.55
CA TYR A 26 -12.99 2.30 8.73
C TYR A 26 -14.32 2.59 9.44
N GLU A 27 -14.49 2.17 10.69
CA GLU A 27 -15.74 2.39 11.44
C GLU A 27 -16.02 3.88 11.66
N LEU A 28 -14.99 4.67 11.98
CA LEU A 28 -15.11 6.13 12.09
C LEU A 28 -15.51 6.78 10.76
N CYS A 29 -15.02 6.23 9.63
CA CYS A 29 -15.38 6.69 8.30
C CYS A 29 -16.85 6.37 7.97
N ILE A 30 -17.30 5.15 8.24
CA ILE A 30 -18.70 4.76 8.06
C ILE A 30 -19.61 5.70 8.85
N GLU A 31 -19.29 5.92 10.13
CA GLU A 31 -20.11 6.73 11.01
C GLU A 31 -20.13 8.21 10.59
N ARG A 32 -18.96 8.83 10.41
CA ARG A 32 -18.87 10.28 10.17
C ARG A 32 -19.24 10.69 8.74
N HIS A 33 -18.85 9.91 7.75
CA HIS A 33 -18.95 10.33 6.35
C HIS A 33 -20.08 9.65 5.59
N ILE A 34 -20.50 8.46 6.00
CA ILE A 34 -21.56 7.73 5.30
C ILE A 34 -22.88 7.85 6.06
N ARG A 35 -22.93 7.50 7.35
CA ARG A 35 -24.16 7.54 8.15
C ARG A 35 -24.58 8.95 8.56
N ASN A 36 -23.63 9.84 8.86
CA ASN A 36 -23.88 11.21 9.33
C ASN A 36 -23.44 12.31 8.35
N GLY A 37 -22.91 11.94 7.18
CA GLY A 37 -22.42 12.88 6.16
C GLY A 37 -23.31 12.90 4.93
N ASP A 38 -23.12 13.86 4.01
CA ASP A 38 -23.85 13.90 2.74
C ASP A 38 -23.40 12.74 1.83
N SER A 39 -24.20 11.66 1.80
CA SER A 39 -23.84 10.40 1.19
C SER A 39 -25.05 9.70 0.56
N PHE A 40 -24.78 8.63 -0.20
CA PHE A 40 -25.85 7.78 -0.77
C PHE A 40 -26.81 7.25 0.30
N TYR A 41 -26.33 7.07 1.54
CA TYR A 41 -27.10 6.48 2.63
C TYR A 41 -28.33 7.33 2.98
N HIS A 42 -28.18 8.65 3.14
CA HIS A 42 -29.32 9.52 3.46
C HIS A 42 -30.33 9.60 2.31
N SER A 43 -29.87 9.59 1.05
CA SER A 43 -30.77 9.56 -0.09
C SER A 43 -31.63 8.28 -0.11
N ILE A 44 -31.05 7.13 0.23
CA ILE A 44 -31.80 5.86 0.31
C ILE A 44 -32.69 5.86 1.54
N LEU A 45 -32.19 6.29 2.70
CA LEU A 45 -32.93 6.38 3.95
C LEU A 45 -34.21 7.20 3.78
N ALA A 46 -34.12 8.38 3.15
CA ALA A 46 -35.25 9.27 2.93
C ALA A 46 -36.29 8.70 1.94
N LYS A 47 -35.86 7.86 0.99
CA LYS A 47 -36.72 7.34 -0.10
C LYS A 47 -37.30 5.95 0.19
N GLN A 48 -36.55 5.11 0.90
CA GLN A 48 -36.78 3.66 1.00
C GLN A 48 -36.71 3.14 2.44
N GLY A 49 -36.39 3.99 3.42
CA GLY A 49 -36.30 3.61 4.82
C GLY A 49 -34.94 3.00 5.22
N GLN A 50 -34.83 2.70 6.52
CA GLN A 50 -33.56 2.33 7.16
C GLN A 50 -33.02 0.97 6.71
N GLU A 51 -33.88 -0.04 6.58
CA GLU A 51 -33.48 -1.38 6.15
C GLU A 51 -32.82 -1.37 4.77
N ALA A 52 -33.38 -0.62 3.81
CA ALA A 52 -32.82 -0.47 2.48
C ALA A 52 -31.47 0.28 2.50
N ALA A 53 -31.35 1.31 3.33
CA ALA A 53 -30.10 2.08 3.47
C ALA A 53 -28.98 1.21 4.09
N ASP A 54 -29.29 0.42 5.11
CA ASP A 54 -28.35 -0.51 5.74
C ASP A 54 -27.95 -1.66 4.78
N ALA A 55 -28.89 -2.20 4.01
CA ALA A 55 -28.59 -3.21 2.98
C ALA A 55 -27.67 -2.65 1.88
N ALA A 56 -27.91 -1.41 1.44
CA ALA A 56 -27.05 -0.73 0.47
C ALA A 56 -25.64 -0.48 1.03
N LEU A 57 -25.53 -0.11 2.31
CA LEU A 57 -24.24 0.05 2.99
C LEU A 57 -23.46 -1.28 3.06
N VAL A 58 -24.12 -2.38 3.42
CA VAL A 58 -23.49 -3.71 3.43
C VAL A 58 -23.01 -4.10 2.03
N SER A 59 -23.82 -3.85 1.00
CA SER A 59 -23.44 -4.10 -0.39
C SER A 59 -22.24 -3.25 -0.83
N PHE A 60 -22.24 -1.96 -0.47
CA PHE A 60 -21.12 -1.05 -0.71
C PHE A 60 -19.85 -1.54 -0.01
N ASN A 61 -19.93 -1.97 1.25
CA ASN A 61 -18.77 -2.47 2.01
C ASN A 61 -18.21 -3.77 1.41
N ARG A 62 -19.09 -4.72 1.05
CA ARG A 62 -18.68 -5.97 0.41
C ARG A 62 -17.99 -5.73 -0.94
N SER A 63 -18.55 -4.84 -1.76
CA SER A 63 -17.98 -4.53 -3.08
C SER A 63 -16.73 -3.67 -3.01
N SER A 64 -16.57 -2.83 -1.98
CA SER A 64 -15.42 -1.94 -1.79
C SER A 64 -14.25 -2.59 -1.05
N ARG A 65 -14.52 -3.61 -0.21
CA ARG A 65 -13.54 -4.31 0.65
C ARG A 65 -12.75 -3.36 1.56
N MET A 66 -13.32 -2.20 1.89
CA MET A 66 -12.63 -1.15 2.67
C MET A 66 -12.16 -1.63 4.04
N SER A 67 -12.98 -2.40 4.76
CA SER A 67 -12.60 -2.95 6.07
C SER A 67 -11.32 -3.77 6.01
N ASP A 68 -11.19 -4.58 4.97
CA ASP A 68 -10.07 -5.53 4.79
C ASP A 68 -8.79 -4.76 4.47
N TYR A 69 -8.90 -3.76 3.60
CA TYR A 69 -7.79 -2.87 3.26
C TYR A 69 -7.31 -2.07 4.46
N ALA A 70 -8.22 -1.46 5.23
CA ALA A 70 -7.88 -0.69 6.41
C ALA A 70 -7.20 -1.55 7.49
N ALA A 71 -7.67 -2.79 7.68
CA ALA A 71 -7.14 -3.72 8.67
C ALA A 71 -5.69 -4.18 8.37
N ALA A 72 -5.24 -4.10 7.12
CA ALA A 72 -3.94 -4.59 6.71
C ALA A 72 -2.76 -3.66 7.05
N LEU A 73 -2.99 -2.36 7.25
CA LEU A 73 -1.93 -1.36 7.41
C LEU A 73 -0.99 -1.68 8.59
N ALA A 74 -1.54 -1.91 9.78
CA ALA A 74 -0.75 -2.18 10.97
C ALA A 74 0.06 -3.50 10.89
N PRO A 75 -0.51 -4.65 10.47
CA PRO A 75 0.26 -5.87 10.22
C PRO A 75 1.40 -5.69 9.21
N VAL A 76 1.16 -4.96 8.11
CA VAL A 76 2.19 -4.73 7.09
C VAL A 76 3.32 -3.86 7.64
N ALA A 77 3.01 -2.78 8.36
CA ALA A 77 4.03 -1.93 8.98
C ALA A 77 4.88 -2.68 10.02
N ARG A 78 4.28 -3.60 10.80
CA ARG A 78 5.03 -4.51 11.70
C ARG A 78 5.97 -5.42 10.92
N GLY A 79 5.51 -5.97 9.80
CA GLY A 79 6.35 -6.77 8.90
C GLY A 79 7.52 -5.98 8.31
N MET A 80 7.27 -4.74 7.88
CA MET A 80 8.32 -3.81 7.44
C MET A 80 9.35 -3.58 8.56
N LEU A 81 8.89 -3.27 9.79
CA LEU A 81 9.78 -3.08 10.93
C LEU A 81 10.64 -4.32 11.22
N ALA A 82 10.02 -5.51 11.27
CA ALA A 82 10.73 -6.76 11.47
C ALA A 82 11.83 -6.97 10.41
N LEU A 83 11.53 -6.66 9.14
CA LEU A 83 12.50 -6.78 8.06
C LEU A 83 13.63 -5.75 8.16
N SER A 84 13.36 -4.50 8.54
CA SER A 84 14.43 -3.50 8.77
C SER A 84 15.40 -3.91 9.89
N LEU A 85 14.89 -4.58 10.92
CA LEU A 85 15.72 -5.05 12.03
C LEU A 85 16.61 -6.23 11.63
N ALA A 86 16.14 -7.07 10.70
CA ALA A 86 16.90 -8.21 10.16
C ALA A 86 17.87 -7.83 9.04
N CYS A 87 17.54 -6.80 8.25
CA CYS A 87 18.29 -6.36 7.09
C CYS A 87 18.24 -4.83 6.99
N SER A 88 19.31 -4.15 7.45
CA SER A 88 19.40 -2.69 7.37
C SER A 88 19.26 -2.18 5.94
N ASP A 89 19.78 -2.93 4.95
CA ASP A 89 19.82 -2.48 3.55
C ASP A 89 18.48 -2.65 2.82
N CYS A 90 17.51 -3.33 3.44
CA CYS A 90 16.22 -3.64 2.82
C CYS A 90 15.19 -2.49 2.94
N ILE A 91 15.41 -1.54 3.87
CA ILE A 91 14.56 -0.37 4.07
C ILE A 91 15.35 0.90 3.80
N GLN A 92 14.79 1.74 2.93
CA GLN A 92 15.25 3.09 2.68
C GLN A 92 14.21 4.05 3.22
N VAL A 93 14.62 4.95 4.09
CA VAL A 93 13.74 6.03 4.51
C VAL A 93 14.09 7.26 3.71
N VAL A 94 13.06 7.76 3.03
CA VAL A 94 13.13 8.98 2.26
C VAL A 94 12.24 9.96 2.99
N GLU A 95 12.86 10.92 3.67
CA GLU A 95 12.14 12.10 4.12
C GLU A 95 11.93 12.98 2.89
N VAL A 96 10.71 12.96 2.36
CA VAL A 96 10.31 13.84 1.27
C VAL A 96 9.87 15.15 1.91
N ASP A 97 10.73 16.15 1.87
CA ASP A 97 10.42 17.49 2.34
C ASP A 97 9.57 18.22 1.30
N ASP A 98 8.25 18.00 1.34
CA ASP A 98 7.27 18.74 0.54
C ASP A 98 6.52 19.78 1.39
N GLY A 99 7.18 20.35 2.41
CA GLY A 99 6.68 21.46 3.24
C GLY A 99 5.46 21.19 4.12
N ALA A 100 4.74 20.08 3.90
CA ALA A 100 3.49 19.74 4.58
C ALA A 100 3.15 18.24 4.59
N GLU A 101 4.02 17.35 4.14
CA GLU A 101 3.69 15.92 4.00
C GLU A 101 4.54 15.07 4.95
N GLY A 102 3.91 14.17 5.72
CA GLY A 102 4.57 13.45 6.81
C GLY A 102 5.71 12.49 6.39
N LYS A 103 6.27 11.76 7.35
CA LYS A 103 7.38 10.83 7.10
C LYS A 103 6.97 9.70 6.16
N GLN A 104 7.86 9.35 5.23
CA GLN A 104 7.67 8.24 4.29
C GLN A 104 8.76 7.17 4.46
N PHE A 105 8.31 5.93 4.64
CA PHE A 105 9.15 4.74 4.73
C PHE A 105 9.04 3.95 3.43
N VAL A 106 10.15 3.63 2.80
CA VAL A 106 10.18 2.82 1.58
C VAL A 106 10.93 1.52 1.86
N MET A 107 10.37 0.40 1.40
CA MET A 107 11.00 -0.89 1.52
C MET A 107 11.05 -1.54 0.15
N LEU A 108 12.24 -1.99 -0.25
CA LEU A 108 12.38 -2.76 -1.48
C LEU A 108 12.11 -4.22 -1.17
N ASN A 109 11.22 -4.84 -1.94
CA ASN A 109 10.99 -6.27 -1.85
C ASN A 109 12.07 -7.00 -2.65
N GLN A 110 13.23 -7.20 -2.02
CA GLN A 110 14.33 -7.93 -2.64
C GLN A 110 14.23 -9.40 -2.27
N ILE A 111 14.50 -10.29 -3.22
CA ILE A 111 14.67 -11.71 -2.92
C ILE A 111 15.88 -11.81 -2.01
N ALA A 112 15.66 -12.03 -0.71
CA ALA A 112 16.74 -12.47 0.15
C ALA A 112 17.29 -13.74 -0.49
N LYS A 113 18.61 -13.79 -0.76
CA LYS A 113 19.27 -15.00 -1.26
C LYS A 113 19.14 -16.09 -0.19
N SER A 114 17.99 -16.76 -0.13
CA SER A 114 17.81 -17.92 0.73
C SER A 114 18.52 -19.09 0.06
N SER A 115 19.53 -19.62 0.73
CA SER A 115 20.16 -20.89 0.36
C SER A 115 19.25 -22.09 0.66
N SER A 116 18.04 -21.86 1.19
CA SER A 116 17.11 -22.87 1.66
C SER A 116 15.87 -22.98 0.76
N SER A 117 15.51 -24.23 0.44
CA SER A 117 14.33 -24.65 -0.32
C SER A 117 12.99 -24.43 0.42
N VAL A 118 12.95 -23.51 1.37
CA VAL A 118 11.78 -23.27 2.23
C VAL A 118 10.95 -22.16 1.61
N SER A 119 9.78 -22.51 1.09
CA SER A 119 8.78 -21.53 0.63
C SER A 119 8.27 -20.74 1.84
N LEU A 120 8.29 -19.41 1.72
CA LEU A 120 7.77 -18.51 2.75
C LEU A 120 6.25 -18.35 2.60
N PRO A 121 5.50 -18.20 3.70
CA PRO A 121 4.07 -17.97 3.63
C PRO A 121 3.76 -16.71 2.81
N GLY A 122 2.89 -16.84 1.81
CA GLY A 122 2.50 -15.73 0.93
C GLY A 122 3.54 -15.35 -0.15
N GLU A 123 4.66 -16.08 -0.26
CA GLU A 123 5.68 -15.85 -1.29
C GLU A 123 5.15 -15.99 -2.71
N ASP A 124 4.26 -16.96 -2.94
CA ASP A 124 3.61 -17.16 -4.23
C ASP A 124 2.81 -15.95 -4.70
N ASP A 125 2.36 -15.10 -3.77
CA ASP A 125 1.63 -13.88 -4.08
C ASP A 125 2.56 -12.67 -4.10
N TRP A 126 3.27 -12.46 -2.98
CA TRP A 126 3.97 -11.24 -2.64
C TRP A 126 5.46 -11.26 -2.97
N GLY A 127 6.03 -12.43 -3.27
CA GLY A 127 7.41 -12.51 -3.71
C GLY A 127 7.65 -11.66 -4.96
N PRO A 128 8.89 -11.21 -5.22
CA PRO A 128 9.20 -10.43 -6.42
C PRO A 128 8.88 -11.14 -7.75
N SER A 129 8.84 -12.47 -7.70
CA SER A 129 8.43 -13.38 -8.78
C SER A 129 7.03 -13.98 -8.56
N GLY A 130 6.35 -13.60 -7.48
CA GLY A 130 5.00 -14.05 -7.14
C GLY A 130 3.94 -13.47 -8.08
N ARG A 131 2.70 -13.93 -7.90
CA ARG A 131 1.54 -13.59 -8.73
C ARG A 131 1.25 -12.11 -8.75
N LEU A 132 1.41 -11.37 -7.65
CA LEU A 132 1.33 -9.91 -7.62
C LEU A 132 2.68 -9.29 -7.99
N GLY A 133 3.78 -9.93 -7.58
CA GLY A 133 5.13 -9.53 -7.99
C GLY A 133 5.58 -8.23 -7.34
N LEU A 134 5.21 -8.02 -6.06
CA LEU A 134 5.47 -6.80 -5.30
C LEU A 134 6.95 -6.40 -5.41
N LYS A 135 7.21 -5.15 -5.78
CA LYS A 135 8.57 -4.63 -5.98
C LYS A 135 9.03 -3.76 -4.82
N ALA A 136 8.11 -2.98 -4.27
CA ALA A 136 8.38 -2.13 -3.13
C ALA A 136 7.10 -1.83 -2.34
N LEU A 137 7.29 -1.40 -1.11
CA LEU A 137 6.26 -0.90 -0.22
C LEU A 137 6.60 0.51 0.20
N LYS A 138 5.57 1.35 0.29
CA LYS A 138 5.64 2.71 0.80
C LYS A 138 4.71 2.79 2.00
N LEU A 139 5.16 3.31 3.12
CA LEU A 139 4.29 3.69 4.22
C LEU A 139 4.48 5.18 4.46
N LYS A 140 3.44 5.98 4.25
CA LYS A 140 3.42 7.40 4.57
C LYS A 140 2.63 7.58 5.85
N ALA A 141 3.15 8.33 6.82
CA ALA A 141 2.45 8.61 8.05
C ALA A 141 2.68 10.03 8.54
N ARG A 142 1.61 10.66 9.02
CA ARG A 142 1.64 11.97 9.65
C ARG A 142 1.05 11.85 11.05
N LEU A 143 1.89 12.10 12.05
CA LEU A 143 1.47 12.26 13.43
C LEU A 143 1.27 13.76 13.65
N ASN A 144 0.06 14.27 13.45
CA ASN A 144 -0.22 15.67 13.72
C ASN A 144 -0.55 15.85 15.21
N HIS A 145 -0.01 16.88 15.86
CA HIS A 145 -0.26 17.18 17.27
C HIS A 145 -1.73 17.52 17.58
N GLU A 146 -2.55 17.80 16.55
CA GLU A 146 -3.93 18.28 16.64
C GLU A 146 -4.99 17.33 16.05
N GLN A 147 -4.87 16.01 16.28
CA GLN A 147 -5.98 15.02 16.24
C GLN A 147 -6.31 14.25 14.95
N GLU A 148 -5.75 14.56 13.77
CA GLU A 148 -5.92 13.68 12.60
C GLU A 148 -4.65 12.90 12.29
N VAL A 149 -4.68 11.61 12.63
CA VAL A 149 -3.67 10.64 12.20
C VAL A 149 -3.94 10.29 10.75
N PHE A 150 -2.96 10.57 9.89
CA PHE A 150 -2.95 10.12 8.50
C PHE A 150 -1.92 9.02 8.34
N ALA A 151 -2.33 7.90 7.74
CA ALA A 151 -1.39 6.90 7.24
C ALA A 151 -1.89 6.28 5.94
N GLU A 152 -0.95 5.94 5.08
CA GLU A 152 -1.20 5.38 3.76
C GLU A 152 -0.13 4.33 3.41
N LEU A 153 -0.56 3.16 2.99
CA LEU A 153 0.26 2.07 2.46
C LEU A 153 0.21 2.09 0.93
N GLY A 154 1.34 2.34 0.28
CA GLY A 154 1.52 2.18 -1.15
C GLY A 154 2.14 0.81 -1.49
N LEU A 155 1.48 0.05 -2.36
CA LEU A 155 1.99 -1.20 -2.93
C LEU A 155 2.52 -0.92 -4.34
N VAL A 156 3.81 -1.15 -4.58
CA VAL A 156 4.41 -0.96 -5.92
C VAL A 156 4.41 -2.30 -6.66
N LEU A 157 3.56 -2.40 -7.67
CA LEU A 157 3.33 -3.61 -8.47
C LEU A 157 3.83 -3.40 -9.90
N PRO A 158 4.27 -4.45 -10.61
CA PRO A 158 4.62 -4.36 -12.03
C PRO A 158 3.38 -4.02 -12.87
N LEU A 159 3.54 -3.11 -13.83
CA LEU A 159 2.51 -2.84 -14.82
C LEU A 159 2.33 -4.07 -15.73
N ARG A 160 1.10 -4.57 -15.85
CA ARG A 160 0.77 -5.70 -16.74
C ARG A 160 0.00 -5.16 -17.94
N SER A 161 0.64 -5.17 -19.11
CA SER A 161 -0.03 -4.82 -20.36
C SER A 161 -1.08 -5.87 -20.71
N ALA A 162 -2.31 -5.44 -20.99
CA ALA A 162 -3.41 -6.29 -21.46
C ALA A 162 -3.17 -6.88 -22.87
N GLY A 163 -2.05 -6.55 -23.53
CA GLY A 163 -1.70 -7.05 -24.86
C GLY A 163 -0.22 -7.31 -25.00
N GLY A 164 0.22 -8.50 -24.57
CA GLY A 164 1.30 -9.34 -25.14
C GLY A 164 2.66 -8.75 -25.54
N SER A 165 2.94 -7.47 -25.34
CA SER A 165 4.22 -6.84 -25.65
C SER A 165 5.05 -6.81 -24.37
N SER A 166 6.20 -7.47 -24.45
CA SER A 166 7.01 -7.92 -23.32
C SER A 166 7.83 -6.83 -22.62
N ASN A 167 7.66 -5.53 -22.90
CA ASN A 167 8.56 -4.47 -22.38
C ASN A 167 7.83 -3.13 -22.15
N ALA A 168 6.88 -3.08 -21.22
CA ALA A 168 6.46 -1.78 -20.65
C ALA A 168 7.05 -1.67 -19.25
N ASP A 169 8.19 -0.98 -19.13
CA ASP A 169 8.96 -0.72 -17.90
C ASP A 169 8.19 0.18 -16.90
N GLY A 170 6.95 -0.17 -16.57
CA GLY A 170 6.06 0.60 -15.71
C GLY A 170 5.79 -0.11 -14.38
N TYR A 171 5.39 0.67 -13.39
CA TYR A 171 4.84 0.18 -12.14
C TYR A 171 3.48 0.84 -11.88
N VAL A 172 2.70 0.20 -11.03
CA VAL A 172 1.42 0.71 -10.52
C VAL A 172 1.59 0.87 -9.02
N ILE A 173 1.18 2.02 -8.48
CA ILE A 173 1.11 2.21 -7.05
C ILE A 173 -0.35 2.07 -6.62
N VAL A 174 -0.63 1.10 -5.76
CA VAL A 174 -1.92 1.00 -5.09
C VAL A 174 -1.77 1.59 -3.70
N ASN A 175 -2.33 2.78 -3.48
CA ASN A 175 -2.32 3.44 -2.17
C ASN A 175 -3.54 3.00 -1.36
N ILE A 176 -3.38 2.71 -0.07
CA ILE A 176 -4.43 2.27 0.84
C ILE A 176 -4.36 3.12 2.10
N ASP A 177 -5.41 3.86 2.44
CA ASP A 177 -5.45 4.66 3.66
C ASP A 177 -6.04 3.93 4.88
N LEU A 178 -6.00 4.57 6.05
CA LEU A 178 -6.57 4.04 7.30
C LEU A 178 -8.09 3.80 7.22
N LYS A 179 -8.80 4.39 6.27
CA LYS A 179 -10.24 4.19 6.05
C LYS A 179 -10.51 3.03 5.10
N GLY A 180 -9.46 2.50 4.45
CA GLY A 180 -9.54 1.40 3.49
C GLY A 180 -9.80 1.86 2.07
N TYR A 181 -9.71 3.16 1.79
CA TYR A 181 -9.79 3.66 0.42
C TYR A 181 -8.53 3.27 -0.33
N THR A 182 -8.73 2.60 -1.45
CA THR A 182 -7.68 2.40 -2.44
C THR A 182 -7.63 3.65 -3.33
N ASN A 183 -6.58 4.46 -3.18
CA ASN A 183 -6.24 5.67 -3.95
C ASN A 183 -6.88 7.00 -3.52
N THR A 184 -6.86 7.28 -2.21
CA THR A 184 -7.30 8.54 -1.59
C THR A 184 -8.77 8.88 -1.90
N ARG A 185 -9.19 10.16 -1.79
CA ARG A 185 -10.57 10.61 -2.08
C ARG A 185 -11.06 10.36 -3.53
N ARG A 186 -10.26 9.71 -4.38
CA ARG A 186 -10.58 9.44 -5.79
C ARG A 186 -10.88 7.95 -5.97
N ARG A 187 -11.97 7.65 -6.69
CA ARG A 187 -12.46 6.27 -6.95
C ARG A 187 -11.58 5.46 -7.91
N GLU A 188 -10.40 5.95 -8.28
CA GLU A 188 -9.58 5.41 -9.37
C GLU A 188 -8.12 5.21 -8.93
N PRO A 189 -7.47 4.11 -9.35
CA PRO A 189 -6.05 3.89 -9.15
C PRO A 189 -5.18 5.00 -9.69
N GLU A 190 -4.15 5.36 -8.92
CA GLU A 190 -3.12 6.23 -9.43
C GLU A 190 -2.18 5.42 -10.33
N LEU A 191 -2.43 5.47 -11.64
CA LEU A 191 -1.55 4.90 -12.65
C LEU A 191 -0.35 5.83 -12.85
N VAL A 192 0.73 5.50 -12.18
CA VAL A 192 2.00 6.24 -12.20
C VAL A 192 2.94 5.57 -13.20
N LYS A 193 2.72 5.75 -14.50
CA LYS A 193 3.83 5.66 -15.46
C LYS A 193 4.69 6.90 -15.17
N ASN A 194 5.74 6.79 -14.35
CA ASN A 194 6.39 8.01 -13.90
C ASN A 194 7.86 7.76 -13.54
N GLY A 195 8.74 8.24 -14.41
CA GLY A 195 10.19 8.29 -14.18
C GLY A 195 10.54 9.05 -12.91
N TYR A 196 9.64 9.91 -12.41
CA TYR A 196 9.75 10.56 -11.11
C TYR A 196 9.79 9.57 -9.93
N LEU A 197 8.94 8.53 -9.91
CA LEU A 197 9.01 7.50 -8.87
C LEU A 197 10.31 6.69 -8.99
N LYS A 198 10.74 6.36 -10.22
CA LYS A 198 12.03 5.70 -10.42
C LYS A 198 13.19 6.58 -9.95
N TYR A 199 13.11 7.90 -10.12
CA TYR A 199 14.09 8.87 -9.62
C TYR A 199 14.07 8.98 -8.09
N GLU A 200 12.88 9.12 -7.48
CA GLU A 200 12.69 9.17 -6.02
C GLU A 200 13.10 7.85 -5.33
N LEU A 201 12.99 6.72 -6.03
CA LEU A 201 13.48 5.41 -5.59
C LEU A 201 14.95 5.15 -5.96
N GLY A 202 15.65 6.11 -6.60
CA GLY A 202 17.06 6.01 -6.98
C GLY A 202 17.38 5.02 -8.11
N LEU A 203 16.38 4.59 -8.86
CA LEU A 203 16.46 3.56 -9.92
C LEU A 203 16.83 4.13 -11.30
N VAL A 204 16.64 5.44 -11.53
CA VAL A 204 17.04 6.15 -12.78
C VAL A 204 17.53 7.56 -12.46
N GLY A 205 18.41 8.12 -13.31
CA GLY A 205 18.88 9.51 -13.21
C GLY A 205 17.80 10.54 -13.59
N ALA A 206 17.95 11.77 -13.11
CA ALA A 206 17.00 12.87 -13.29
C ALA A 206 16.69 13.17 -14.77
N GLU A 207 17.65 12.89 -15.65
CA GLU A 207 17.59 13.02 -17.09
C GLU A 207 16.53 12.13 -17.78
N HIS A 208 15.99 11.11 -17.10
CA HIS A 208 15.01 10.15 -17.64
C HIS A 208 13.58 10.31 -17.07
N VAL A 209 13.33 11.37 -16.29
CA VAL A 209 12.05 11.58 -15.58
C VAL A 209 10.89 11.94 -16.52
N PHE A 210 11.19 12.63 -17.62
CA PHE A 210 10.18 13.20 -18.54
C PHE A 210 9.59 12.18 -19.54
N ASP A 211 10.26 11.07 -19.80
CA ASP A 211 9.87 10.09 -20.84
C ASP A 211 8.64 9.22 -20.48
N CYS A 212 8.04 9.43 -19.30
CA CYS A 212 7.00 8.54 -18.77
C CYS A 212 5.64 9.20 -18.56
N LEU A 213 5.45 10.48 -18.86
CA LEU A 213 4.23 11.21 -18.52
C LEU A 213 3.02 10.88 -19.43
N GLU A 214 2.41 9.71 -19.22
CA GLU A 214 1.04 9.42 -19.67
C GLU A 214 0.17 9.03 -18.48
N LYS A 215 -0.78 9.91 -18.14
CA LYS A 215 -1.83 9.67 -17.14
C LYS A 215 -3.04 9.08 -17.85
N HIS A 216 -3.39 7.83 -17.55
CA HIS A 216 -4.69 7.27 -17.95
C HIS A 216 -5.44 6.80 -16.71
N GLY A 217 -6.66 7.32 -16.54
CA GLY A 217 -7.66 6.75 -15.63
C GLY A 217 -8.19 5.42 -16.22
N GLY A 218 -8.44 4.46 -15.35
CA GLY A 218 -8.95 3.14 -15.71
C GLY A 218 -9.45 2.38 -14.49
N PHE A 219 -10.29 1.37 -14.72
CA PHE A 219 -10.74 0.47 -13.66
C PHE A 219 -9.54 -0.20 -12.96
N PHE A 220 -9.64 -0.47 -11.65
CA PHE A 220 -8.58 -1.09 -10.84
C PHE A 220 -7.95 -2.32 -11.52
N ASP A 221 -8.80 -3.16 -12.11
CA ASP A 221 -8.40 -4.36 -12.84
C ASP A 221 -7.60 -4.07 -14.11
N THR A 222 -7.89 -2.95 -14.80
CA THR A 222 -7.13 -2.47 -15.95
C THR A 222 -5.77 -1.92 -15.53
N ALA A 223 -5.72 -1.24 -14.38
CA ALA A 223 -4.48 -0.66 -13.87
C ALA A 223 -3.49 -1.74 -13.42
N VAL A 224 -3.94 -2.68 -12.59
CA VAL A 224 -3.14 -3.82 -12.12
C VAL A 224 -2.95 -4.87 -13.23
N GLY A 225 -3.80 -4.81 -14.27
CA GLY A 225 -3.69 -5.55 -15.52
C GLY A 225 -4.13 -7.01 -15.44
N PHE A 226 -5.10 -7.32 -14.57
CA PHE A 226 -5.84 -8.59 -14.61
C PHE A 226 -7.28 -8.45 -14.06
N PRO A 227 -8.26 -9.21 -14.60
CA PRO A 227 -9.64 -9.19 -14.10
C PRO A 227 -9.75 -9.65 -12.64
N GLY A 228 -10.55 -8.96 -11.83
CA GLY A 228 -10.75 -9.27 -10.41
C GLY A 228 -9.58 -8.90 -9.51
N ALA A 229 -8.65 -8.04 -9.97
CA ALA A 229 -7.48 -7.64 -9.20
C ALA A 229 -7.83 -7.00 -7.86
N LYS A 230 -8.95 -6.28 -7.78
CA LYS A 230 -9.43 -5.70 -6.52
C LYS A 230 -9.72 -6.79 -5.47
N ASP A 231 -10.55 -7.76 -5.83
CA ASP A 231 -10.95 -8.85 -4.92
C ASP A 231 -9.77 -9.75 -4.57
N TYR A 232 -8.91 -10.01 -5.56
CA TYR A 232 -7.66 -10.74 -5.33
C TYR A 232 -6.77 -10.02 -4.34
N LEU A 233 -6.52 -8.73 -4.54
CA LEU A 233 -5.67 -7.94 -3.66
C LEU A 233 -6.23 -7.90 -2.24
N ALA A 234 -7.54 -7.66 -2.09
CA ALA A 234 -8.20 -7.67 -0.78
C ALA A 234 -8.04 -9.02 -0.06
N THR A 235 -8.04 -10.13 -0.80
CA THR A 235 -7.87 -11.48 -0.25
C THR A 235 -6.41 -11.79 0.10
N ALA A 236 -5.46 -11.32 -0.71
CA ALA A 236 -4.03 -11.57 -0.51
C ALA A 236 -3.41 -10.65 0.55
N LEU A 237 -3.91 -9.41 0.69
CA LEU A 237 -3.28 -8.36 1.50
C LEU A 237 -3.11 -8.70 2.99
N PRO A 238 -4.06 -9.40 3.66
CA PRO A 238 -3.85 -9.86 5.02
C PRO A 238 -2.58 -10.73 5.19
N GLY A 239 -2.17 -11.47 4.15
CA GLY A 239 -0.97 -12.31 4.15
C GLY A 239 0.34 -11.55 4.00
N LEU A 240 0.32 -10.28 3.53
CA LEU A 240 1.55 -9.52 3.27
C LEU A 240 2.37 -9.29 4.54
N GLY A 241 1.74 -8.93 5.66
CA GLY A 241 2.46 -8.73 6.92
C GLY A 241 3.15 -10.01 7.42
N GLN A 242 2.52 -11.17 7.21
CA GLN A 242 3.09 -12.47 7.56
C GLN A 242 4.27 -12.83 6.64
N TYR A 243 4.15 -12.58 5.33
CA TYR A 243 5.22 -12.76 4.37
C TYR A 243 6.48 -11.98 4.77
N LEU A 244 6.34 -10.68 5.07
CA LEU A 244 7.46 -9.83 5.47
C LEU A 244 8.12 -10.29 6.78
N SER A 245 7.30 -10.69 7.76
CA SER A 245 7.79 -11.20 9.04
C SER A 245 8.55 -12.53 8.87
N ALA A 246 8.06 -13.41 7.99
CA ALA A 246 8.72 -14.67 7.68
C ALA A 246 10.03 -14.45 6.91
N LEU A 247 10.06 -13.49 5.98
CA LEU A 247 11.26 -13.08 5.26
C LEU A 247 12.33 -12.57 6.25
N ALA A 248 11.95 -11.71 7.20
CA ALA A 248 12.83 -11.22 8.25
C ALA A 248 13.42 -12.36 9.10
N ALA A 249 12.57 -13.29 9.54
CA ALA A 249 13.00 -14.45 10.30
C ALA A 249 13.94 -15.36 9.51
N ASN A 250 13.76 -15.48 8.19
CA ASN A 250 14.63 -16.28 7.33
C ASN A 250 16.00 -15.63 7.14
N ILE A 251 16.07 -14.31 6.99
CA ILE A 251 17.34 -13.56 6.92
C ILE A 251 18.16 -13.77 8.20
N ASN A 252 17.53 -13.63 9.37
CA ASN A 252 18.22 -13.83 10.65
C ASN A 252 18.74 -15.25 10.86
N LYS A 253 18.15 -16.27 10.23
CA LYS A 253 18.65 -17.66 10.29
C LYS A 253 19.86 -17.90 9.39
N ALA A 254 20.05 -17.06 8.37
CA ALA A 254 21.11 -17.18 7.39
C ALA A 254 22.35 -16.33 7.72
N ALA A 255 22.24 -15.42 8.69
CA ALA A 255 23.34 -14.60 9.23
C ALA A 255 24.05 -15.31 10.38
#